data_AF-A0A3D4QY57-F1
#
_entry.id   AF-A0A3D4QY57-F1
#
_cell.length_a   1.000
_cell.length_b   1.000
_cell.length_c   1.000
_cell.angle_alpha   90.00
_cell.angle_beta   90.00
_cell.angle_gamma   90.00
#
_symmetry.space_group_name_H-M   'P 1'
#
loop_
_entity.id
_entity.type
_entity.pdbx_description
1 polymer ?
#
loop_
_entity_poly.entity_id
_entity_poly.type
_entity_poly.pdbx_seq_one_letter_code
_entity_poly.pdbx_strand_id
1 'polypeptide(L)'
;MIDFRNPYTPGAGVMPTYLAGRDDVLDNAKKSILSIASGYQAQPVVYYGLRGVGKTVLLNAIEDFADEQNFLYKHIEVKETSNFVQAISIACSVFAKSLSVNYHRLK
;
A
#
# COMPACT_ATOMS: atom_id res chain seq x y z
N MET A 1 10.27 14.18 -22.07
CA MET A 1 9.05 13.96 -22.87
C MET A 1 8.44 12.66 -22.37
N ILE A 2 7.21 12.70 -21.85
CA ILE A 2 6.52 11.50 -21.37
C ILE A 2 6.07 10.71 -22.61
N ASP A 3 6.45 9.43 -22.70
CA ASP A 3 6.03 8.57 -23.79
C ASP A 3 4.65 7.97 -23.49
N PHE A 4 3.62 8.52 -24.12
CA PHE A 4 2.23 8.05 -24.02
C PHE A 4 2.00 6.65 -24.61
N ARG A 5 2.97 6.08 -25.33
CA ARG A 5 2.86 4.74 -25.93
C ARG A 5 3.44 3.65 -25.02
N ASN A 6 4.24 4.03 -24.03
CA ASN A 6 4.82 3.10 -23.07
C ASN A 6 3.94 3.07 -21.79
N PRO A 7 3.13 2.00 -21.59
CA PRO A 7 2.22 1.88 -20.45
C PRO A 7 2.94 1.72 -19.10
N TYR A 8 4.28 1.62 -19.12
CA TYR A 8 5.13 1.50 -17.95
C TYR A 8 5.89 2.77 -17.59
N THR A 9 5.75 3.87 -18.35
CA THR A 9 6.52 5.10 -18.11
C THR A 9 6.20 5.67 -16.73
N PRO A 10 7.13 5.64 -15.76
CA PRO A 10 6.95 6.32 -14.51
C PRO A 10 7.20 7.81 -14.75
N GLY A 11 6.15 8.63 -14.66
CA GLY A 11 6.28 10.09 -14.55
C GLY A 11 6.48 10.49 -13.09
N ALA A 12 7.02 11.69 -12.83
CA ALA A 12 7.11 12.27 -11.49
C ALA A 12 5.71 12.33 -10.84
N GLY A 13 5.37 11.34 -10.02
CA GLY A 13 4.07 11.24 -9.35
C GLY A 13 2.91 10.70 -10.21
N VAL A 14 3.15 10.17 -11.41
CA VAL A 14 2.08 9.61 -12.26
C VAL A 14 2.10 8.09 -12.19
N MET A 15 1.00 7.52 -11.69
CA MET A 15 0.76 6.09 -11.64
C MET A 15 0.68 5.51 -13.07
N PRO A 16 1.43 4.44 -13.41
CA PRO A 16 1.25 3.73 -14.67
C PRO A 16 -0.18 3.22 -14.80
N THR A 17 -0.78 3.41 -15.97
CA THR A 17 -2.19 3.09 -16.24
C THR A 17 -2.47 1.58 -16.31
N TYR A 18 -1.42 0.74 -16.36
CA TYR A 18 -1.57 -0.70 -16.56
C TYR A 18 -0.53 -1.50 -15.77
N LEU A 19 -1.01 -2.33 -14.84
CA LEU A 19 -0.23 -3.32 -14.10
C LEU A 19 -0.30 -4.68 -14.82
N ALA A 20 0.31 -4.77 -16.00
CA ALA A 20 0.30 -5.99 -16.82
C ALA A 20 0.67 -7.25 -16.00
N GLY A 21 -0.19 -8.27 -16.02
CA GLY A 21 0.07 -9.57 -15.39
C GLY A 21 0.05 -9.57 -13.86
N ARG A 22 -0.54 -8.54 -13.22
CA ARG A 22 -0.68 -8.44 -11.76
C ARG A 22 -2.11 -8.33 -11.27
N ASP A 23 -3.08 -8.56 -12.15
CA ASP A 23 -4.50 -8.47 -11.80
C ASP A 23 -4.84 -9.42 -10.64
N ASP A 24 -4.37 -10.66 -10.69
CA ASP A 24 -4.58 -11.63 -9.60
C ASP A 24 -3.91 -11.21 -8.29
N VAL A 25 -2.72 -10.61 -8.36
CA VAL A 25 -1.98 -10.14 -7.18
C VAL A 25 -2.74 -8.99 -6.51
N LEU A 26 -3.22 -8.05 -7.32
CA LEU A 26 -4.00 -6.90 -6.86
C LEU A 26 -5.37 -7.35 -6.32
N ASP A 27 -6.07 -8.25 -7.01
CA ASP A 27 -7.35 -8.79 -6.57
C ASP A 27 -7.24 -9.53 -5.23
N ASN A 28 -6.19 -10.34 -5.04
CA ASN A 28 -5.92 -11.00 -3.75
C ASN A 28 -5.63 -9.99 -2.63
N ALA A 29 -4.91 -8.90 -2.92
CA ALA A 29 -4.67 -7.84 -1.95
C ALA A 29 -5.98 -7.14 -1.55
N LYS A 30 -6.83 -6.81 -2.53
CA LYS A 30 -8.15 -6.22 -2.30
C LYS A 30 -9.05 -7.11 -1.46
N LYS A 31 -9.13 -8.41 -1.78
CA LYS A 31 -9.86 -9.40 -0.99
C LYS A 31 -9.34 -9.48 0.45
N SER A 32 -8.02 -9.42 0.64
CA SER A 32 -7.42 -9.41 1.98
C SER A 32 -7.84 -8.18 2.78
N ILE A 33 -7.82 -6.99 2.18
CA ILE A 33 -8.31 -5.75 2.83
C ILE A 33 -9.77 -5.88 3.24
N LEU A 34 -10.64 -6.32 2.32
CA LEU A 34 -12.08 -6.51 2.61
C LEU A 34 -12.33 -7.55 3.69
N SER A 35 -11.55 -8.62 3.71
CA SER A 35 -11.58 -9.67 4.73
C SER A 35 -11.23 -9.10 6.11
N ILE A 36 -10.14 -8.32 6.21
CA ILE A 36 -9.73 -7.66 7.46
C ILE A 36 -10.80 -6.65 7.91
N ALA A 37 -11.33 -5.86 6.97
CA ALA A 37 -12.40 -4.90 7.26
C ALA A 37 -13.66 -5.59 7.80
N SER A 38 -13.91 -6.83 7.40
CA SER A 38 -15.03 -7.66 7.87
C SER A 38 -14.74 -8.41 9.18
N GLY A 39 -13.58 -8.17 9.82
CA GLY A 39 -13.21 -8.78 11.10
C GLY A 39 -12.54 -10.16 10.98
N TYR A 40 -12.25 -10.63 9.77
CA TYR A 40 -11.49 -11.85 9.57
C TYR A 40 -9.99 -11.60 9.60
N GLN A 41 -9.22 -12.62 9.99
CA GLN A 41 -7.77 -12.57 9.92
C GLN A 41 -7.31 -12.74 8.46
N ALA A 42 -6.23 -12.07 8.10
CA ALA A 42 -5.55 -12.28 6.82
C ALA A 42 -4.07 -12.62 7.07
N GLN A 43 -3.49 -13.41 6.18
CA GLN A 43 -2.07 -13.73 6.24
C GLN A 43 -1.25 -12.54 5.73
N PRO A 44 -0.11 -12.21 6.37
CA PRO A 44 0.83 -11.24 5.82
C PRO A 44 1.35 -11.70 4.45
N VAL A 45 1.45 -10.76 3.50
CA VAL A 45 1.93 -11.05 2.15
C VAL A 45 3.19 -10.25 1.87
N VAL A 46 4.19 -10.91 1.28
CA VAL A 46 5.45 -10.28 0.85
C VAL A 46 5.52 -10.29 -0.67
N TYR A 47 5.52 -9.10 -1.27
CA TYR A 47 5.72 -8.94 -2.71
C TYR A 47 7.21 -8.76 -3.03
N TYR A 48 7.82 -9.72 -3.72
CA TYR A 48 9.23 -9.70 -4.09
C TYR A 48 9.43 -9.72 -5.62
N GLY A 49 10.64 -9.37 -6.08
CA GLY A 49 10.98 -9.34 -7.50
C GLY A 49 12.15 -8.40 -7.82
N LEU A 50 12.59 -8.35 -9.07
CA LEU A 50 13.75 -7.55 -9.52
C LEU A 50 13.53 -6.03 -9.34
N ARG A 51 14.61 -5.24 -9.34
CA ARG A 51 14.51 -3.77 -9.34
C ARG A 51 13.83 -3.28 -10.62
N GLY A 52 13.01 -2.25 -10.52
CA GLY A 52 12.36 -1.62 -11.69
C GLY A 52 11.08 -2.31 -12.17
N VAL A 53 10.68 -3.46 -11.60
CA VAL A 53 9.45 -4.16 -12.00
C VAL A 53 8.15 -3.51 -11.47
N GLY A 54 8.20 -2.33 -10.87
CA GLY A 54 6.99 -1.64 -10.38
C GLY A 54 6.39 -2.18 -9.09
N LYS A 55 7.18 -2.75 -8.17
CA LYS A 55 6.68 -3.18 -6.85
C LYS A 55 6.06 -2.03 -6.05
N THR A 56 6.68 -0.86 -6.07
CA THR A 56 6.13 0.35 -5.42
C THR A 56 4.81 0.77 -6.04
N VAL A 57 4.68 0.68 -7.37
CA VAL A 57 3.41 0.98 -8.07
C VAL A 57 2.30 0.02 -7.63
N LEU A 58 2.62 -1.26 -7.46
CA LEU A 58 1.67 -2.24 -6.93
C LEU A 58 1.21 -1.88 -5.51
N LEU A 59 2.14 -1.50 -4.62
CA LEU A 59 1.78 -1.08 -3.26
C LEU A 59 0.89 0.17 -3.28
N ASN A 60 1.21 1.17 -4.10
CA ASN A 60 0.38 2.37 -4.25
C ASN A 60 -1.05 2.00 -4.70
N ALA A 61 -1.21 1.06 -5.65
CA ALA A 61 -2.54 0.63 -6.09
C ALA A 61 -3.36 -0.06 -4.99
N ILE A 62 -2.68 -0.77 -4.08
CA ILE A 62 -3.31 -1.40 -2.91
C ILE A 62 -3.72 -0.32 -1.90
N GLU A 63 -2.88 0.70 -1.72
CA GLU A 63 -3.14 1.87 -0.86
C GLU A 63 -4.31 2.71 -1.35
N ASP A 64 -4.37 3.00 -2.65
CA ASP A 64 -5.49 3.72 -3.28
C ASP A 64 -6.82 2.98 -3.02
N PHE A 65 -6.83 1.66 -3.17
CA PHE A 65 -8.02 0.85 -2.84
C PHE A 65 -8.34 0.87 -1.34
N ALA A 66 -7.33 0.81 -0.47
CA ALA A 66 -7.54 0.92 0.97
C ALA A 66 -8.19 2.26 1.34
N ASP A 67 -7.74 3.37 0.73
CA ASP A 67 -8.32 4.70 0.90
C ASP A 67 -9.76 4.77 0.39
N GLU A 68 -10.06 4.20 -0.78
CA GLU A 68 -11.43 4.07 -1.31
C GLU A 68 -12.38 3.32 -0.34
N GLN A 69 -11.86 2.32 0.36
CA GLN A 69 -12.61 1.55 1.36
C GLN A 69 -12.61 2.19 2.75
N ASN A 70 -12.03 3.39 2.92
CA ASN A 70 -11.80 4.04 4.22
C ASN A 70 -11.09 3.13 5.24
N PHE A 71 -10.21 2.26 4.73
CA PHE A 71 -9.45 1.31 5.53
C PHE A 71 -8.24 2.00 6.15
N LEU A 72 -8.08 1.93 7.47
CA LEU A 72 -6.96 2.58 8.14
C LEU A 72 -5.67 1.75 7.95
N TYR A 73 -4.67 2.34 7.31
CA TYR A 73 -3.34 1.75 7.14
C TYR A 73 -2.22 2.76 7.40
N LYS A 74 -0.97 2.29 7.40
CA LYS A 74 0.21 3.16 7.42
C LYS A 74 1.31 2.64 6.49
N HIS A 75 1.70 3.47 5.52
CA HIS A 75 2.89 3.22 4.69
C HIS A 75 4.18 3.42 5.49
N ILE A 76 5.14 2.51 5.31
CA ILE A 76 6.48 2.59 5.90
C ILE A 76 7.50 2.31 4.80
N GLU A 77 8.35 3.30 4.50
CA GLU A 77 9.50 3.13 3.62
C GLU A 77 10.76 2.92 4.46
N VAL A 78 11.50 1.84 4.18
CA VAL A 78 12.73 1.48 4.90
C VAL A 78 13.89 1.53 3.92
N LYS A 79 14.91 2.32 4.26
CA LYS A 79 16.16 2.44 3.49
C LYS A 79 17.26 1.63 4.15
N GLU A 80 18.29 1.24 3.39
CA GLU A 80 19.41 0.46 3.92
C GLU A 80 20.12 1.13 5.10
N THR A 81 20.16 2.47 5.12
CA THR A 81 20.78 3.26 6.18
C THR A 81 19.84 3.52 7.37
N SER A 82 18.60 3.05 7.32
CA SER A 82 17.59 3.35 8.34
C SER A 82 17.45 2.22 9.37
N ASN A 83 17.20 2.58 10.63
CA ASN A 83 16.89 1.60 11.66
C ASN A 83 15.44 1.13 11.51
N PHE A 84 15.28 -0.12 11.06
CA PHE A 84 13.97 -0.74 10.83
C PHE A 84 13.07 -0.77 12.09
N VAL A 85 13.65 -1.09 13.25
CA VAL A 85 12.91 -1.14 14.52
C VAL A 85 12.35 0.25 14.83
N GLN A 86 13.17 1.28 14.70
CA GLN A 86 12.74 2.66 14.92
C GLN A 86 11.62 3.08 13.95
N ALA A 87 11.74 2.72 12.67
CA ALA A 87 10.71 3.02 11.66
C ALA A 87 9.36 2.39 12.01
N ILE A 88 9.35 1.12 12.42
CA ILE A 88 8.14 0.44 12.89
C ILE A 88 7.60 1.08 14.17
N SER A 89 8.45 1.36 15.16
CA SER A 89 8.01 1.96 16.43
C SER A 89 7.31 3.30 16.21
N ILE A 90 7.84 4.14 15.32
CA ILE A 90 7.22 5.42 14.94
C ILE A 90 5.87 5.17 14.25
N ALA A 91 5.83 4.26 13.27
CA ALA A 91 4.62 3.95 12.54
C ALA A 91 3.49 3.43 13.46
N CYS A 92 3.79 2.51 14.37
CA CYS A 92 2.85 2.00 15.35
C CYS A 92 2.32 3.09 16.28
N SER A 93 3.20 3.99 16.74
CA SER A 93 2.82 5.11 17.62
C SER A 93 1.87 6.08 16.92
N VAL A 94 2.15 6.40 15.65
CA VAL A 94 1.28 7.22 14.81
C VAL A 94 -0.05 6.51 14.56
N PHE A 95 -0.01 5.21 14.23
CA PHE A 95 -1.19 4.40 13.93
C PHE A 95 -2.15 4.32 15.13
N ALA A 96 -1.60 4.05 16.33
CA ALA A 96 -2.36 4.04 17.58
C ALA A 96 -3.04 5.39 17.85
N LYS A 97 -2.36 6.51 17.56
CA LYS A 97 -2.96 7.85 17.70
C LYS A 97 -4.10 8.07 16.71
N SER A 98 -3.96 7.64 15.45
CA SER A 98 -5.03 7.75 14.45
C SER A 98 -6.27 6.91 14.78
N LEU A 99 -6.11 5.77 15.47
CA LEU A 99 -7.25 4.98 15.97
C LEU A 99 -8.05 5.77 17.02
N SER A 100 -7.36 6.43 17.95
CA SER A 100 -7.99 7.25 19.00
C SER A 100 -8.79 8.43 18.42
N VAL A 101 -8.23 9.14 17.43
CA VAL A 101 -8.91 10.27 16.79
C VAL A 101 -10.16 9.82 16.01
N ASN A 102 -10.07 8.72 15.26
CA ASN A 102 -11.22 8.20 14.52
C ASN A 102 -12.33 7.68 15.45
N TYR A 103 -11.97 7.11 16.61
CA TYR A 103 -12.95 6.67 17.61
C TYR A 103 -13.82 7.82 18.14
N HIS A 104 -13.28 9.04 18.26
CA HIS A 104 -14.06 10.23 18.65
C HIS A 104 -14.96 10.79 17.55
N ARG A 105 -14.77 10.38 16.29
CA ARG A 105 -15.56 10.86 15.15
C ARG A 105 -16.78 9.99 14.83
N LEU A 106 -16.84 8.79 15.44
CA LEU A 106 -17.91 7.79 15.28
C LEU A 106 -18.93 7.79 16.43
N LYS A 107 -18.77 8.69 17.42
CA LYS A 107 -19.78 9.01 18.45
C LYS A 107 -20.36 10.38 18.15
#